data_AF-A0A242MT57-F1
#
_entry.id   AF-A0A242MT57-F1
#
_cell.length_a   1.000
_cell.length_b   1.000
_cell.length_c   1.000
_cell.angle_alpha   90.00
_cell.angle_beta   90.00
_cell.angle_gamma   90.00
#
_symmetry.space_group_name_H-M   'P 1'
#
loop_
_entity.id
_entity.type
_entity.pdbx_description
1 polymer ?
#
loop_
_entity_poly.entity_id
_entity_poly.type
_entity_poly.pdbx_seq_one_letter_code
_entity_poly.pdbx_strand_id
1 'polypeptide(L)'
;MAHHTADGYENNYSPLPRASLLKWQWERLVNGLPKPPANGYHFPVDHPDVAWIKANRTETTLTWIGHATALLQMNGVNIITDPMFSKRASPFQFIGPERKVPPGLALADLPHIDIVLISHNHPENA
;
A
#
# COMPACT_ATOMS: atom_id res chain seq x y z
N MET A 1 -28.07 13.02 12.08
CA MET A 1 -27.96 13.20 13.54
C MET A 1 -26.51 13.54 13.86
N ALA A 2 -26.23 14.30 14.92
CA ALA A 2 -24.85 14.65 15.25
C ALA A 2 -24.12 13.39 15.74
N HIS A 3 -22.97 13.06 15.15
CA HIS A 3 -22.18 11.88 15.50
C HIS A 3 -21.46 11.99 16.85
N HIS A 4 -21.60 13.14 17.53
CA HIS A 4 -20.92 13.46 18.78
C HIS A 4 -22.01 13.59 19.85
N THR A 5 -22.01 12.67 20.80
CA THR A 5 -22.84 12.71 22.01
C THR A 5 -22.02 13.24 23.18
N ALA A 6 -22.65 13.51 24.32
CA ALA A 6 -21.96 13.99 25.52
C ALA A 6 -20.89 13.02 26.05
N ASP A 7 -21.02 11.73 25.72
CA ASP A 7 -20.17 10.64 26.22
C ASP A 7 -19.27 10.02 25.14
N GLY A 8 -19.26 10.55 23.91
CA GLY A 8 -18.32 10.11 22.87
C GLY A 8 -18.86 10.17 21.44
N TYR A 9 -18.29 9.33 20.58
CA TYR A 9 -18.67 9.21 19.17
C TYR A 9 -19.64 8.04 18.98
N GLU A 10 -20.82 8.31 18.44
CA GLU A 10 -21.79 7.27 18.07
C GLU A 10 -21.97 7.27 16.55
N ASN A 11 -21.88 6.08 15.95
CA ASN A 11 -22.04 5.92 14.51
C ASN A 11 -23.52 6.06 14.14
N ASN A 12 -23.84 6.88 13.14
CA ASN A 12 -25.22 7.16 12.72
C ASN A 12 -25.90 5.99 11.98
N TYR A 13 -25.22 4.86 11.82
CA TYR A 13 -25.74 3.68 11.16
C TYR A 13 -26.13 2.63 12.20
N SER A 14 -27.33 2.07 12.05
CA SER A 14 -27.81 0.97 12.88
C SER A 14 -26.78 -0.16 12.92
N PRO A 15 -26.51 -0.79 14.08
CA PRO A 15 -25.56 -1.88 14.17
C PRO A 15 -25.95 -2.98 13.18
N LEU A 16 -25.03 -3.29 12.27
CA LEU A 16 -25.27 -4.33 11.27
C LEU A 16 -25.47 -5.67 12.00
N PRO A 17 -26.51 -6.46 11.67
CA PRO A 17 -26.69 -7.80 12.24
C PRO A 17 -25.44 -8.65 12.00
N ARG A 18 -25.02 -9.48 12.97
CA ARG A 18 -23.78 -10.30 12.83
C ARG A 18 -23.77 -11.19 11.57
N ALA A 19 -24.93 -11.64 11.10
CA ALA A 19 -25.09 -12.42 9.87
C ALA A 19 -24.85 -11.60 8.57
N SER A 20 -24.79 -10.27 8.66
CA SER A 20 -24.55 -9.38 7.50
C SER A 20 -23.18 -9.62 6.86
N LEU A 21 -22.16 -9.98 7.63
CA LEU A 21 -20.81 -10.22 7.10
C LEU A 21 -20.74 -11.48 6.24
N LEU A 22 -21.39 -12.56 6.67
CA LEU A 22 -21.43 -13.82 5.90
C LEU A 22 -22.28 -13.66 4.63
N LYS A 23 -23.44 -13.01 4.76
CA LYS A 23 -24.29 -12.67 3.60
C LYS A 23 -23.52 -11.80 2.60
N TRP A 24 -22.83 -10.78 3.07
CA TRP A 24 -22.01 -9.90 2.24
C TRP A 24 -20.83 -10.64 1.58
N GLN A 25 -20.15 -11.56 2.29
CA GLN A 25 -19.09 -12.38 1.68
C GLN A 25 -19.63 -13.29 0.58
N TRP A 26 -20.77 -13.95 0.82
CA TRP A 26 -21.44 -14.78 -0.18
C TRP A 26 -21.85 -13.96 -1.40
N GLU A 27 -22.49 -12.81 -1.19
CA GLU A 27 -22.85 -11.88 -2.26
C GLU A 27 -21.63 -11.40 -3.03
N ARG A 28 -20.51 -11.10 -2.37
CA ARG A 28 -19.27 -10.73 -3.04
C ARG A 28 -18.70 -11.85 -3.90
N LEU A 29 -18.72 -13.08 -3.41
CA LEU A 29 -18.22 -14.23 -4.16
C LEU A 29 -19.10 -14.52 -5.37
N VAL A 30 -20.42 -14.61 -5.17
CA VAL A 30 -21.40 -14.88 -6.25
C VAL A 30 -21.38 -13.79 -7.32
N ASN A 31 -21.21 -12.52 -6.92
CA ASN A 31 -21.16 -11.39 -7.85
C ASN A 31 -19.75 -11.08 -8.37
N GLY A 32 -18.72 -11.85 -8.00
CA GLY A 32 -17.34 -11.66 -8.46
C GLY A 32 -16.75 -10.29 -8.09
N LEU A 33 -17.01 -9.82 -6.86
CA LEU A 33 -16.63 -8.48 -6.41
C LEU A 33 -15.27 -8.43 -5.68
N PRO A 34 -14.43 -7.41 -5.97
CA PRO A 34 -14.71 -6.28 -6.84
C PRO A 34 -14.51 -6.65 -8.32
N LYS A 35 -15.37 -6.11 -9.19
CA LYS A 35 -15.17 -6.24 -10.63
C LYS A 35 -13.84 -5.58 -11.02
N PRO A 36 -13.05 -6.17 -11.93
CA PRO A 36 -11.85 -5.52 -12.42
C PRO A 36 -12.20 -4.18 -13.09
N PRO A 37 -11.29 -3.20 -13.09
CA PRO A 37 -11.49 -1.95 -13.84
C PRO A 37 -11.73 -2.24 -15.33
N ALA A 38 -12.45 -1.35 -16.02
CA ALA A 38 -12.78 -1.53 -17.45
C ALA A 38 -11.55 -1.75 -18.34
N ASN A 39 -10.38 -1.19 -17.96
CA ASN A 39 -9.11 -1.31 -18.68
C ASN A 39 -8.15 -2.35 -18.07
N GLY A 40 -8.65 -3.21 -17.18
CA GLY A 40 -7.82 -4.13 -16.39
C GLY A 40 -6.96 -3.41 -15.35
N TYR A 41 -5.96 -4.10 -14.83
CA TYR A 41 -4.98 -3.54 -13.89
C TYR A 41 -3.72 -3.03 -14.62
N HIS A 42 -3.88 -2.47 -15.80
CA HIS A 42 -2.78 -1.88 -16.56
C HIS A 42 -2.58 -0.43 -16.12
N PHE A 43 -1.57 -0.22 -15.27
CA PHE A 43 -1.10 1.10 -14.91
C PHE A 43 0.23 1.36 -15.61
N PRO A 44 0.47 2.56 -16.15
CA PRO A 44 1.79 2.90 -16.68
C PRO A 44 2.79 2.84 -15.52
N VAL A 45 3.73 1.91 -15.61
CA VAL A 45 4.87 1.81 -14.69
C VAL A 45 6.03 2.45 -15.42
N ASP A 46 6.56 3.52 -14.84
CA ASP A 46 7.76 4.14 -15.37
C ASP A 46 8.98 3.26 -15.04
N HIS A 47 9.97 3.25 -15.93
CA HIS A 47 11.22 2.52 -15.75
C HIS A 47 12.31 3.52 -15.37
N PRO A 48 12.51 3.80 -14.07
CA PRO A 48 13.48 4.81 -13.67
C PRO A 48 14.90 4.36 -14.06
N ASP A 49 15.78 5.33 -14.28
CA ASP A 49 17.21 5.07 -14.41
C ASP A 49 17.76 4.57 -13.07
N VAL A 50 17.83 3.25 -12.94
CA VAL A 50 18.30 2.56 -11.73
C VAL A 50 19.74 2.93 -11.41
N ALA A 51 20.60 3.09 -12.42
CA ALA A 51 21.99 3.45 -12.21
C ALA A 51 22.10 4.86 -11.62
N TRP A 52 21.29 5.77 -12.15
CA TRP A 52 21.20 7.13 -11.62
C TRP A 52 20.67 7.16 -10.18
N ILE A 53 19.57 6.46 -9.88
CA ILE A 53 19.02 6.38 -8.51
C ILE A 53 20.06 5.83 -7.53
N LYS A 54 20.78 4.76 -7.93
CA LYS A 54 21.82 4.15 -7.08
C LYS A 54 22.97 5.13 -6.79
N ALA A 55 23.38 5.90 -7.79
CA ALA A 55 24.48 6.84 -7.71
C ALA A 55 24.11 8.21 -7.11
N ASN A 56 22.83 8.59 -7.13
CA ASN A 56 22.39 9.90 -6.66
C ASN A 56 22.70 10.11 -5.17
N ARG A 57 23.47 11.16 -4.88
CA ARG A 57 23.81 11.60 -3.52
C ARG A 57 23.64 13.09 -3.30
N THR A 58 23.28 13.85 -4.32
CA THR A 58 23.26 15.32 -4.29
C THR A 58 21.89 15.87 -4.61
N GLU A 59 21.18 15.25 -5.55
CA GLU A 59 19.86 15.72 -5.97
C GLU A 59 18.79 15.25 -4.99
N THR A 60 17.93 16.18 -4.58
CA THR A 60 16.77 15.83 -3.77
C THR A 60 15.68 15.27 -4.67
N THR A 61 15.35 13.99 -4.50
CA THR A 61 14.36 13.30 -5.34
C THR A 61 13.41 12.46 -4.52
N LEU A 62 12.21 12.27 -5.08
CA LEU A 62 11.20 11.37 -4.56
C LEU A 62 10.79 10.39 -5.66
N THR A 63 11.06 9.11 -5.45
CA THR A 63 10.65 8.03 -6.36
C THR A 63 9.51 7.25 -5.72
N TRP A 64 8.34 7.25 -6.36
CA TRP A 64 7.22 6.44 -5.93
C TRP A 64 7.39 4.99 -6.41
N ILE A 65 7.48 4.04 -5.47
CA ILE A 65 7.68 2.62 -5.76
C ILE A 65 6.34 1.90 -5.85
N GLY A 66 5.33 2.34 -5.09
CA GLY A 66 3.97 1.81 -5.11
C GLY A 66 3.36 1.69 -3.73
N HIS A 67 2.03 1.68 -3.63
CA HIS A 67 1.32 1.73 -2.34
C HIS A 67 1.77 2.96 -1.53
N ALA A 68 2.08 2.81 -0.23
CA ALA A 68 2.70 3.84 0.60
C ALA A 68 4.25 3.84 0.54
N THR A 69 4.85 3.02 -0.34
CA THR A 69 6.31 2.92 -0.49
C THR A 69 6.86 3.97 -1.44
N ALA A 70 7.72 4.84 -0.92
CA ALA A 70 8.48 5.82 -1.69
C ALA A 70 9.93 5.87 -1.19
N LEU A 71 10.85 6.13 -2.12
CA LEU A 71 12.25 6.42 -1.85
C LEU A 71 12.47 7.93 -1.92
N LEU A 72 12.84 8.55 -0.81
CA LEU A 72 13.28 9.93 -0.72
C LEU A 72 14.81 9.96 -0.63
N GLN A 73 15.46 10.63 -1.58
CA GLN A 73 16.89 10.91 -1.53
C GLN A 73 17.06 12.39 -1.24
N MET A 74 17.81 12.75 -0.19
CA MET A 74 18.02 14.14 0.19
C MET A 74 19.33 14.28 0.97
N ASN A 75 20.18 15.24 0.59
CA ASN A 75 21.45 15.53 1.27
C ASN A 75 22.35 14.28 1.46
N GLY A 76 22.39 13.40 0.46
CA GLY A 76 23.17 12.16 0.52
C GLY A 76 22.55 11.03 1.33
N VAL A 77 21.38 11.25 1.94
CA VAL A 77 20.64 10.27 2.73
C VAL A 77 19.52 9.66 1.90
N ASN A 78 19.39 8.33 1.94
CA ASN A 78 18.32 7.57 1.32
C ASN A 78 17.32 7.11 2.39
N ILE A 79 16.08 7.56 2.27
CA ILE A 79 14.98 7.27 3.19
C ILE A 79 13.91 6.49 2.43
N ILE A 80 13.47 5.35 2.96
CA ILE A 80 12.33 4.59 2.39
C ILE A 80 11.13 4.65 3.33
N THR A 81 9.94 4.86 2.79
CA THR A 81 8.67 4.85 3.56
C THR A 81 7.97 3.50 3.43
N ASP A 82 7.36 3.00 4.51
CA ASP A 82 6.48 1.82 4.56
C ASP A 82 6.82 0.75 3.51
N PRO A 83 7.99 0.10 3.59
CA PRO A 83 8.53 -0.75 2.54
C PRO A 83 7.67 -2.01 2.36
N MET A 84 6.86 -2.01 1.31
CA MET A 84 5.99 -3.12 0.95
C MET A 84 6.51 -3.69 -0.36
N PHE A 85 7.30 -4.77 -0.32
CA PHE A 85 7.84 -5.43 -1.54
C PHE A 85 7.26 -6.81 -1.82
N SER A 86 6.51 -7.37 -0.86
CA SER A 86 5.86 -8.68 -0.97
C SER A 86 4.80 -8.74 -2.09
N LYS A 87 4.38 -9.96 -2.45
CA LYS A 87 3.32 -10.16 -3.43
C LYS A 87 1.92 -9.90 -2.85
N ARG A 88 1.78 -9.98 -1.52
CA ARG A 88 0.50 -9.81 -0.81
C ARG A 88 0.69 -8.86 0.37
N ALA A 89 -0.22 -7.90 0.53
CA ALA A 89 -0.31 -7.09 1.74
C ALA A 89 -1.01 -7.93 2.84
N SER A 90 -0.25 -8.87 3.40
CA SER A 90 -0.72 -9.81 4.41
C SER A 90 0.47 -10.44 5.15
N PRO A 91 0.34 -10.73 6.45
CA PRO A 91 1.35 -11.50 7.18
C PRO A 91 1.47 -12.95 6.67
N PHE A 92 0.48 -13.43 5.92
CA PHE A 92 0.44 -14.78 5.37
C PHE A 92 0.61 -14.74 3.85
N GLN A 93 1.52 -15.56 3.31
CA GLN A 93 1.82 -15.61 1.87
C GLN A 93 0.67 -16.19 1.02
N PHE A 94 -0.32 -16.86 1.64
CA PHE A 94 -1.40 -17.58 0.96
C PHE A 94 -2.78 -16.91 1.07
N ILE A 95 -2.96 -15.94 1.96
CA ILE A 95 -4.26 -15.27 2.18
C ILE A 95 -4.05 -13.77 2.22
N GLY A 96 -5.02 -12.99 1.72
CA GLY A 96 -4.96 -11.53 1.72
C GLY A 96 -4.75 -10.90 0.34
N PRO A 97 -4.90 -9.57 0.26
CA PRO A 97 -4.93 -8.83 -1.01
C PRO A 97 -3.62 -8.99 -1.78
N GLU A 98 -3.74 -9.47 -3.02
CA GLU A 98 -2.61 -9.58 -3.93
C GLU A 98 -2.31 -8.23 -4.57
N ARG A 99 -1.02 -7.87 -4.58
CA ARG A 99 -0.51 -6.74 -5.34
C ARG A 99 -0.87 -6.92 -6.82
N LYS A 100 -1.52 -5.90 -7.39
CA LYS A 100 -2.00 -5.90 -8.78
C LYS A 100 -1.01 -5.30 -9.78
N VAL A 101 -0.05 -4.52 -9.29
CA VAL A 101 0.95 -3.79 -10.08
C VAL A 101 2.33 -4.07 -9.50
N PRO A 102 3.34 -4.44 -10.31
CA PRO A 102 4.70 -4.61 -9.81
C PRO A 102 5.23 -3.30 -9.21
N PRO A 103 6.17 -3.35 -8.25
CA PRO A 103 6.80 -2.15 -7.73
C PRO A 103 7.59 -1.44 -8.85
N GLY A 104 7.58 -0.11 -8.85
CA GLY A 104 8.31 0.71 -9.83
C GLY A 104 9.83 0.62 -9.70
N LEU A 105 10.32 0.08 -8.58
CA LEU A 105 11.73 -0.24 -8.36
C LEU A 105 11.80 -1.58 -7.62
N ALA A 106 12.62 -2.51 -8.11
CA ALA A 106 12.79 -3.80 -7.43
C ALA A 106 13.59 -3.62 -6.13
N LEU A 107 13.39 -4.52 -5.16
CA LEU A 107 14.13 -4.48 -3.89
C LEU A 107 15.65 -4.56 -4.12
N ALA A 108 16.10 -5.38 -5.08
CA ALA A 108 17.51 -5.51 -5.46
C ALA A 108 18.07 -4.26 -6.17
N ASP A 109 17.19 -3.35 -6.59
CA ASP A 109 17.55 -2.11 -7.27
C ASP A 109 17.55 -0.90 -6.34
N LEU A 110 17.26 -1.09 -5.06
CA LEU A 110 17.40 -0.02 -4.08
C LEU A 110 18.87 0.38 -3.90
N PRO A 111 19.14 1.69 -3.71
CA PRO A 111 20.42 2.12 -3.14
C PRO A 111 20.54 1.65 -1.69
N HIS A 112 21.72 1.86 -1.09
CA HIS A 112 21.86 1.74 0.36
C HIS A 112 20.83 2.64 1.06
N ILE A 113 19.99 2.07 1.93
CA ILE A 113 18.97 2.81 2.67
C ILE A 113 19.52 3.14 4.07
N ASP A 114 19.53 4.43 4.40
CA ASP A 114 20.01 4.91 5.70
C ASP A 114 18.89 4.94 6.74
N ILE A 115 17.66 5.23 6.31
CA ILE A 115 16.51 5.40 7.19
C ILE A 115 15.28 4.68 6.62
N VAL A 116 14.60 3.93 7.47
CA VAL A 116 13.26 3.37 7.18
C VAL A 116 12.23 4.11 8.01
N LEU A 117 11.27 4.74 7.34
CA LEU A 117 10.16 5.44 7.98
C LEU A 117 8.91 4.57 7.93
N ILE A 118 8.47 4.09 9.09
CA ILE A 118 7.24 3.32 9.24
C ILE A 118 6.16 4.25 9.81
N SER A 119 5.08 4.47 9.07
CA SER A 119 4.00 5.36 9.50
C SER A 119 3.17 4.73 10.62
N HIS A 120 2.98 3.41 10.59
CA HIS A 120 2.26 2.64 11.60
C HIS A 120 2.62 1.15 11.52
N ASN A 121 2.49 0.45 12.65
CA ASN A 121 2.78 -0.98 12.74
C ASN A 121 1.60 -1.82 12.23
N HIS A 122 1.34 -1.80 10.91
CA HIS A 122 0.52 -2.81 10.27
C HIS A 122 1.39 -3.93 9.68
N PRO A 123 0.93 -5.19 9.67
CA PRO A 123 1.73 -6.34 9.24
C PRO A 123 2.23 -6.28 7.79
N GLU A 124 1.60 -5.46 6.94
CA GLU A 124 1.97 -5.27 5.54
C GLU A 124 3.12 -4.27 5.30
N ASN A 125 3.53 -3.51 6.32
CA ASN A 125 4.56 -2.47 6.24
C ASN A 125 5.98 -2.98 6.58
N ALA A 126 6.17 -4.29 6.77
CA ALA A 126 7.42 -4.93 7.17
C ALA A 126 7.83 -6.09 6.26
#